data_AF-A0A4P6VQX1-F1
#
_entry.id   AF-A0A4P6VQX1-F1
#
_cell.length_a   1.000
_cell.length_b   1.000
_cell.length_c   1.000
_cell.angle_alpha   90.00
_cell.angle_beta   90.00
_cell.angle_gamma   90.00
#
_symmetry.space_group_name_H-M   'P 1'
#
loop_
_entity.id
_entity.type
_entity.pdbx_description
1 polymer ?
#
loop_
_entity_poly.entity_id
_entity_poly.type
_entity_poly.pdbx_seq_one_letter_code
_entity_poly.pdbx_strand_id
1 'polypeptide(L)'
;MQQEILAVLLAVLPASLGYWAKVRTESLACRRLILSYLLEIRHTLMCTSLTADKLSKGFDSALEKIFAKYRQVDDEPIIDEALGKLRPIAYKMFNDTVCGMRPSFDDAFLAEFNSTLREFRKEEPLLAFQLKGWEKEQTYLQIKQNYANTFSNLDEMQGATSFKQFLEKTLTEDEDKSLIESVRLLDGLISKIARSSGILTLVKISFYLYKRPVVAFSVNEADFLNEMSPILDKLGELIEQHLANNHDR
;
A
#
# COMPACT_ATOMS: atom_id res chain seq x y z
N MET A 1 3.23 -9.52 -67.38
CA MET A 1 1.98 -9.33 -66.62
C MET A 1 1.81 -10.32 -65.45
N GLN A 2 1.50 -11.62 -65.66
CA GLN A 2 1.28 -12.55 -64.54
C GLN A 2 2.52 -12.78 -63.65
N GLN A 3 3.72 -12.86 -64.23
CA GLN A 3 4.97 -13.05 -63.47
C GLN A 3 5.38 -11.80 -62.67
N GLU A 4 5.09 -10.60 -63.17
CA GLU A 4 5.36 -9.34 -62.46
C GLU A 4 4.41 -9.16 -61.28
N ILE A 5 3.13 -9.53 -61.42
CA ILE A 5 2.15 -9.53 -60.33
C ILE A 5 2.57 -10.53 -59.24
N LEU A 6 3.04 -11.72 -59.64
CA LEU A 6 3.53 -12.73 -58.69
C LEU A 6 4.74 -12.23 -57.90
N ALA A 7 5.71 -11.59 -58.57
CA ALA A 7 6.89 -11.02 -57.94
C ALA A 7 6.56 -9.88 -56.96
N VAL A 8 5.62 -9.00 -57.33
CA VAL A 8 5.13 -7.92 -56.45
C VAL A 8 4.39 -8.51 -55.23
N LEU A 9 3.53 -9.51 -55.42
CA LEU A 9 2.85 -10.19 -54.31
C LEU A 9 3.84 -10.88 -53.37
N LEU A 10 4.88 -11.52 -53.91
CA LEU A 10 5.94 -12.16 -53.12
C LEU A 10 6.77 -11.17 -52.30
N ALA A 11 6.89 -9.92 -52.76
CA ALA A 11 7.59 -8.86 -52.01
C ALA A 11 6.68 -8.15 -51.00
N VAL A 12 5.40 -7.93 -51.33
CA VAL A 12 4.44 -7.18 -50.51
C VAL A 12 3.89 -8.00 -49.35
N LEU A 13 3.70 -9.31 -49.52
CA LEU A 13 3.18 -10.17 -48.46
C LEU A 13 4.12 -10.26 -47.24
N PRO A 14 5.43 -10.51 -47.39
CA PRO A 14 6.35 -10.50 -46.26
C PRO A 14 6.49 -9.11 -45.62
N ALA A 15 6.46 -8.04 -46.42
CA ALA A 15 6.55 -6.67 -45.91
C ALA A 15 5.32 -6.29 -45.08
N SER A 16 4.11 -6.64 -45.54
CA SER A 16 2.87 -6.39 -44.81
C SER A 16 2.74 -7.25 -43.55
N LEU A 17 3.14 -8.53 -43.62
CA LEU A 17 3.23 -9.40 -42.43
C LEU A 17 4.26 -8.88 -41.42
N GLY A 18 5.43 -8.43 -41.88
CA GLY A 18 6.46 -7.84 -41.05
C GLY A 18 5.99 -6.56 -40.35
N TYR A 19 5.32 -5.67 -41.08
CA TYR A 19 4.71 -4.47 -40.51
C TYR A 19 3.62 -4.81 -39.49
N TRP A 20 2.72 -5.74 -39.80
CA TRP A 20 1.68 -6.18 -38.89
C TRP A 20 2.25 -6.79 -37.60
N ALA A 21 3.27 -7.66 -37.74
CA ALA A 21 3.96 -8.25 -36.60
C ALA A 21 4.62 -7.17 -35.73
N LYS A 22 5.30 -6.20 -36.36
CA LYS A 22 5.91 -5.05 -35.66
C LYS A 22 4.87 -4.26 -34.86
N VAL A 23 3.80 -3.81 -35.50
CA VAL A 23 2.72 -3.04 -34.83
C VAL A 23 2.12 -3.84 -33.68
N ARG A 24 1.89 -5.15 -33.87
CA ARG A 24 1.38 -6.02 -32.81
C ARG A 24 2.35 -6.16 -31.64
N THR A 25 3.66 -6.25 -31.91
CA THR A 25 4.68 -6.33 -30.85
C THR A 25 4.82 -5.04 -30.07
N GLU A 26 4.77 -3.89 -30.74
CA GLU A 26 4.80 -2.57 -30.11
C GLU A 26 3.57 -2.35 -29.22
N SER A 27 2.38 -2.72 -29.73
CA SER A 27 1.14 -2.68 -28.95
C SER A 27 1.18 -3.55 -27.70
N LEU A 28 1.67 -4.79 -27.82
CA LEU A 28 1.86 -5.67 -26.68
C LEU A 28 2.87 -5.12 -25.67
N ALA A 29 3.95 -4.49 -26.14
CA ALA A 29 4.94 -3.85 -25.26
C ALA A 29 4.32 -2.68 -24.49
N CYS A 30 3.60 -1.78 -25.17
CA CYS A 30 2.90 -0.66 -24.54
C CYS A 30 1.91 -1.11 -23.46
N ARG A 31 1.11 -2.16 -23.74
CA ARG A 31 0.15 -2.73 -22.77
C ARG A 31 0.84 -3.30 -21.54
N ARG A 32 1.95 -4.01 -21.73
CA ARG A 32 2.75 -4.58 -20.62
C ARG A 32 3.40 -3.49 -19.79
N LEU A 33 3.85 -2.40 -20.42
CA LEU A 33 4.46 -1.27 -19.73
C LEU A 33 3.42 -0.52 -18.86
N ILE A 34 2.20 -0.32 -19.36
CA ILE A 34 1.12 0.21 -18.52
C ILE A 34 0.79 -0.74 -17.38
N LEU A 35 0.75 -2.04 -17.66
CA LEU A 35 0.48 -3.03 -16.63
C LEU A 35 1.52 -2.98 -15.50
N SER A 36 2.81 -2.78 -15.80
CA SER A 36 3.83 -2.58 -14.77
C SER A 36 3.61 -1.31 -13.95
N TYR A 37 3.28 -0.18 -14.59
CA TYR A 37 2.97 1.05 -13.86
C TYR A 37 1.75 0.90 -12.94
N LEU A 38 0.69 0.21 -13.38
CA LEU A 38 -0.48 -0.03 -12.53
C LEU A 38 -0.19 -0.95 -11.36
N LEU A 39 0.70 -1.93 -11.53
CA LEU A 39 1.15 -2.77 -10.42
C LEU A 39 1.99 -1.98 -9.41
N GLU A 40 2.77 -1.00 -9.86
CA GLU A 40 3.55 -0.13 -8.99
C GLU A 40 2.67 0.87 -8.23
N ILE A 41 1.66 1.44 -8.91
CA ILE A 41 0.60 2.23 -8.27
C ILE A 41 -0.14 1.41 -7.23
N ARG A 42 -0.50 0.17 -7.56
CA ARG A 42 -1.14 -0.76 -6.63
C ARG A 42 -0.26 -1.02 -5.40
N HIS A 43 1.00 -1.33 -5.62
CA HIS A 43 1.95 -1.58 -4.53
C HIS A 43 2.06 -0.37 -3.60
N THR A 44 2.18 0.82 -4.16
CA THR A 44 2.28 2.08 -3.41
C THR A 44 1.04 2.37 -2.59
N LEU A 45 -0.15 2.12 -3.14
CA LEU A 45 -1.40 2.23 -2.37
C LEU A 45 -1.49 1.21 -1.23
N MET A 46 -1.04 -0.03 -1.46
CA MET A 46 -0.99 -1.05 -0.40
C MET A 46 -0.04 -0.62 0.72
N CYS A 47 1.15 -0.10 0.40
CA CYS A 47 2.10 0.44 1.39
C CYS A 47 1.55 1.67 2.12
N THR A 48 0.72 2.47 1.45
CA THR A 48 0.08 3.67 2.04
C THR A 48 -0.94 3.32 3.13
N SER A 49 -1.54 2.13 3.08
CA SER A 49 -2.51 1.70 4.09
C SER A 49 -1.89 1.32 5.44
N LEU A 50 -0.56 1.14 5.49
CA LEU A 50 0.19 0.90 6.71
C LEU A 50 0.54 2.25 7.36
N THR A 51 0.07 2.48 8.58
CA THR A 51 0.32 3.70 9.33
C THR A 51 0.95 3.39 10.69
N ALA A 52 1.68 4.36 11.24
CA ALA A 52 2.27 4.26 12.57
C ALA A 52 1.19 3.98 13.63
N ASP A 53 0.01 4.60 13.50
CA ASP A 53 -1.13 4.39 14.41
C ASP A 53 -1.59 2.93 14.46
N LYS A 54 -1.63 2.24 13.31
CA LYS A 54 -2.02 0.82 13.25
C LYS A 54 -0.97 -0.08 13.89
N LEU A 55 0.32 0.22 13.69
CA LEU A 55 1.42 -0.49 14.36
C LEU A 55 1.40 -0.24 15.87
N SER A 56 1.12 0.99 16.30
CA SER A 56 1.01 1.35 17.71
C SER A 56 -0.15 0.65 18.41
N LYS A 57 -1.31 0.49 17.76
CA LYS A 57 -2.42 -0.31 18.32
C LYS A 57 -2.03 -1.79 18.51
N GLY A 58 -1.30 -2.38 17.55
CA GLY A 58 -0.78 -3.74 17.69
C GLY A 58 0.25 -3.85 18.83
N PHE A 59 1.11 -2.84 18.96
CA PHE A 59 2.08 -2.74 20.05
C PHE A 59 1.41 -2.58 21.43
N ASP A 60 0.36 -1.76 21.54
CA ASP A 60 -0.40 -1.60 22.78
C ASP A 60 -1.06 -2.91 23.21
N SER A 61 -1.68 -3.64 22.27
CA SER A 61 -2.27 -4.94 22.57
C SER A 61 -1.23 -6.00 22.96
N ALA A 62 -0.03 -5.94 22.35
CA ALA A 62 1.09 -6.79 22.72
C ALA A 62 1.56 -6.54 24.14
N LEU A 63 1.73 -5.27 24.51
CA LEU A 63 2.07 -4.86 25.86
C LEU A 63 0.99 -5.32 26.85
N GLU A 64 -0.30 -5.09 26.55
CA GLU A 64 -1.40 -5.54 27.42
C GLU A 64 -1.37 -7.04 27.68
N LYS A 65 -1.05 -7.89 26.68
CA LYS A 65 -0.93 -9.34 26.87
C LYS A 65 0.25 -9.73 27.75
N ILE A 66 1.39 -9.06 27.59
CA ILE A 66 2.57 -9.26 28.44
C ILE A 66 2.23 -8.87 29.87
N PHE A 67 1.61 -7.70 30.08
CA PHE A 67 1.23 -7.29 31.42
C PHE A 67 0.13 -8.14 32.04
N ALA A 68 -0.83 -8.66 31.27
CA ALA A 68 -1.78 -9.64 31.78
C ALA A 68 -1.09 -10.90 32.35
N LYS A 69 0.09 -11.25 31.83
CA LYS A 69 0.94 -12.34 32.34
C LYS A 69 1.73 -11.94 33.61
N TYR A 70 2.05 -10.65 33.78
CA TYR A 70 2.90 -10.13 34.85
C TYR A 70 2.17 -9.33 35.95
N ARG A 71 0.86 -9.06 35.79
CA ARG A 71 0.01 -8.30 36.72
C ARG A 71 -0.24 -8.95 38.09
N GLN A 72 0.51 -9.99 38.45
CA GLN A 72 0.48 -10.59 39.78
C GLN A 72 1.41 -9.88 40.78
N VAL A 73 2.07 -8.78 40.38
CA VAL A 73 3.03 -8.03 41.22
C VAL A 73 2.45 -6.65 41.54
N ASP A 74 2.51 -6.24 42.82
CA ASP A 74 1.91 -5.02 43.42
C ASP A 74 2.47 -3.66 42.88
N ASP A 75 3.14 -3.64 41.72
CA ASP A 75 3.89 -2.49 41.18
C ASP A 75 3.22 -1.83 39.94
N GLU A 76 1.88 -1.82 39.93
CA GLU A 76 1.05 -1.23 38.86
C GLU A 76 1.43 0.24 38.47
N PRO A 77 1.78 1.16 39.40
CA PRO A 77 2.11 2.54 39.03
C PRO A 77 3.47 2.71 38.35
N ILE A 78 4.45 1.84 38.64
CA ILE A 78 5.81 1.91 38.05
C ILE A 78 5.78 1.44 36.60
N ILE A 79 4.97 0.42 36.33
CA ILE A 79 4.74 -0.14 35.00
C ILE A 79 4.08 0.89 34.08
N ASP A 80 3.04 1.58 34.55
CA ASP A 80 2.33 2.61 33.76
C ASP A 80 3.24 3.79 33.40
N GLU A 81 4.15 4.21 34.30
CA GLU A 81 5.09 5.30 34.02
C GLU A 81 6.15 4.91 32.97
N ALA A 82 6.68 3.68 33.05
CA ALA A 82 7.62 3.17 32.05
C ALA A 82 6.97 3.02 30.67
N LEU A 83 5.71 2.59 30.63
CA LEU A 83 4.92 2.46 29.40
C LEU A 83 4.57 3.81 28.77
N GLY A 84 4.23 4.79 29.60
CA GLY A 84 4.02 6.17 29.16
C GLY A 84 5.25 6.76 28.45
N LYS A 85 6.46 6.32 28.83
CA LYS A 85 7.72 6.71 28.20
C LYS A 85 8.06 5.88 26.95
N LEU A 86 7.69 4.60 26.91
CA LEU A 86 8.00 3.69 25.80
C LEU A 86 7.10 3.92 24.58
N ARG A 87 5.81 4.19 24.79
CA ARG A 87 4.81 4.41 23.73
C ARG A 87 5.21 5.50 22.72
N PRO A 88 5.65 6.72 23.11
CA PRO A 88 6.07 7.74 22.14
C PRO A 88 7.36 7.36 21.39
N ILE A 89 8.26 6.59 22.00
CA ILE A 89 9.48 6.10 21.35
C ILE A 89 9.13 5.07 20.27
N ALA A 90 8.28 4.09 20.61
CA ALA A 90 7.80 3.09 19.68
C ALA A 90 7.03 3.74 18.52
N TYR A 91 6.15 4.71 18.82
CA TYR A 91 5.43 5.47 17.80
C TYR A 91 6.38 6.14 16.81
N LYS A 92 7.42 6.83 17.31
CA LYS A 92 8.41 7.48 16.46
C LYS A 92 9.15 6.48 15.57
N MET A 93 9.58 5.34 16.12
CA MET A 93 10.23 4.29 15.35
C MET A 93 9.31 3.72 14.26
N PHE A 94 8.04 3.49 14.56
CA PHE A 94 7.06 3.04 13.59
C PHE A 94 6.84 4.08 12.49
N ASN A 95 6.73 5.36 12.86
CA ASN A 95 6.57 6.44 11.91
C ASN A 95 7.77 6.56 10.96
N ASP A 96 9.00 6.54 11.49
CA ASP A 96 10.22 6.60 10.68
C ASP A 96 10.31 5.38 9.74
N THR A 97 9.92 4.20 10.22
CA THR A 97 9.90 2.96 9.42
C THR A 97 8.86 3.02 8.29
N VAL A 98 7.63 3.44 8.61
CA VAL A 98 6.55 3.58 7.62
C VAL A 98 6.90 4.64 6.58
N CYS A 99 7.42 5.79 7.00
CA CYS A 99 7.88 6.85 6.10
C CYS A 99 9.01 6.37 5.18
N GLY A 100 9.95 5.58 5.70
CA GLY A 100 11.05 5.00 4.91
C GLY A 100 10.61 3.91 3.92
N MET A 101 9.53 3.19 4.21
CA MET A 101 9.00 2.12 3.35
C MET A 101 8.02 2.61 2.29
N ARG A 102 7.42 3.79 2.46
CA ARG A 102 6.38 4.32 1.56
C ARG A 102 7.01 4.73 0.23
N PRO A 103 6.68 4.05 -0.89
CA PRO A 103 7.18 4.48 -2.19
C PRO A 103 6.57 5.84 -2.53
N SER A 104 7.39 6.75 -3.07
CA SER A 104 6.92 8.01 -3.66
C SER A 104 7.12 7.97 -5.16
N PHE A 105 6.12 8.41 -5.92
CA PHE A 105 6.31 8.67 -7.34
C PHE A 105 7.08 9.97 -7.52
N ASP A 106 8.24 9.90 -8.16
CA ASP A 106 8.95 11.08 -8.59
C ASP A 106 8.33 11.65 -9.89
N ASP A 107 8.72 12.87 -10.23
CA ASP A 107 8.23 13.53 -11.45
C ASP A 107 8.61 12.75 -12.72
N ALA A 108 9.71 11.99 -12.67
CA ALA A 108 10.17 11.16 -13.77
C ALA A 108 9.20 9.99 -14.04
N PHE A 109 8.80 9.25 -13.00
CA PHE A 109 7.80 8.20 -13.08
C PHE A 109 6.48 8.74 -13.65
N LEU A 110 5.99 9.87 -13.11
CA LEU A 110 4.72 10.46 -13.57
C LEU A 110 4.80 10.92 -15.02
N ALA A 111 5.93 11.49 -15.45
CA ALA A 111 6.15 11.89 -16.83
C ALA A 111 6.16 10.67 -17.77
N GLU A 112 6.85 9.60 -17.40
CA GLU A 112 6.96 8.38 -18.20
C GLU A 112 5.61 7.64 -18.28
N PHE A 113 4.90 7.53 -17.16
CA PHE A 113 3.54 6.99 -17.12
C PHE A 113 2.60 7.78 -18.02
N ASN A 114 2.60 9.11 -17.92
CA ASN A 114 1.74 9.97 -18.75
C ASN A 114 2.11 9.92 -20.23
N SER A 115 3.39 9.76 -20.56
CA SER A 115 3.84 9.55 -21.94
C SER A 115 3.29 8.22 -22.49
N THR A 116 3.50 7.14 -21.75
CA THR A 116 3.02 5.80 -22.11
C THR A 116 1.50 5.75 -22.22
N LEU A 117 0.79 6.45 -21.34
CA LEU A 117 -0.67 6.55 -21.39
C LEU A 117 -1.17 7.26 -22.67
N ARG A 118 -0.43 8.23 -23.20
CA ARG A 118 -0.76 8.88 -24.49
C ARG A 118 -0.58 7.91 -25.65
N GLU A 119 0.43 7.07 -25.63
CA GLU A 119 0.65 6.04 -26.65
C GLU A 119 -0.45 4.99 -26.60
N PHE A 120 -0.76 4.48 -25.40
CA PHE A 120 -1.83 3.52 -25.21
C PHE A 120 -3.21 4.05 -25.58
N ARG A 121 -3.45 5.35 -25.43
CA ARG A 121 -4.71 5.99 -25.87
C ARG A 121 -4.97 5.81 -27.36
N LYS A 122 -3.91 5.70 -28.19
CA LYS A 122 -4.06 5.45 -29.63
C LYS A 122 -4.65 4.07 -29.91
N GLU A 123 -4.48 3.11 -29.00
CA GLU A 123 -4.94 1.73 -29.14
C GLU A 123 -6.23 1.45 -28.37
N GLU A 124 -6.30 1.89 -27.12
CA GLU A 124 -7.39 1.60 -26.18
C GLU A 124 -7.87 2.89 -25.51
N PRO A 125 -8.55 3.79 -26.25
CA PRO A 125 -8.86 5.15 -25.79
C PRO A 125 -9.77 5.18 -24.56
N LEU A 126 -10.71 4.22 -24.44
CA LEU A 126 -11.60 4.13 -23.29
C LEU A 126 -10.86 3.73 -22.00
N LEU A 127 -9.96 2.74 -22.08
CA LEU A 127 -9.16 2.33 -20.92
C LEU A 127 -8.16 3.43 -20.55
N ALA A 128 -7.54 4.07 -21.54
CA ALA A 128 -6.65 5.20 -21.29
C ALA A 128 -7.37 6.40 -20.65
N PHE A 129 -8.65 6.62 -20.96
CA PHE A 129 -9.47 7.63 -20.30
C PHE A 129 -9.77 7.25 -18.85
N GLN A 130 -10.09 5.98 -18.57
CA GLN A 130 -10.32 5.48 -17.20
C GLN A 130 -9.08 5.58 -16.31
N LEU A 131 -7.89 5.51 -16.91
CA LEU A 131 -6.61 5.68 -16.22
C LEU A 131 -6.18 7.14 -16.04
N LYS A 132 -6.83 8.07 -16.75
CA LYS A 132 -6.48 9.49 -16.67
C LYS A 132 -6.93 10.05 -15.31
N GLY A 133 -6.00 10.66 -14.59
CA GLY A 133 -6.31 11.29 -13.29
C GLY A 133 -6.28 10.33 -12.10
N TRP A 134 -5.85 9.09 -12.28
CA TRP A 134 -5.59 8.15 -11.17
C TRP A 134 -4.53 8.67 -10.18
N GLU A 135 -3.59 9.48 -10.66
CA GLU A 135 -2.65 10.27 -9.86
C GLU A 135 -3.35 11.23 -8.86
N LYS A 136 -4.54 11.74 -9.22
CA LYS A 136 -5.33 12.63 -8.36
C LYS A 136 -6.05 11.87 -7.26
N GLU A 137 -6.40 10.61 -7.48
CA GLU A 137 -6.98 9.73 -6.45
C GLU A 137 -6.01 9.58 -5.27
N GLN A 138 -4.72 9.35 -5.58
CA GLN A 138 -3.66 9.26 -4.57
C GLN A 138 -3.44 10.60 -3.85
N THR A 139 -3.46 11.71 -4.60
CA THR A 139 -3.35 13.07 -4.04
C THR A 139 -4.55 13.37 -3.12
N TYR A 140 -5.75 12.95 -3.49
CA TYR A 140 -6.96 13.12 -2.68
C TYR A 140 -6.90 12.34 -1.36
N LEU A 141 -6.40 11.09 -1.40
CA LEU A 141 -6.15 10.31 -0.19
C LEU A 141 -5.13 10.99 0.74
N GLN A 142 -4.05 11.55 0.18
CA GLN A 142 -3.06 12.31 0.95
C GLN A 142 -3.64 13.60 1.54
N ILE A 143 -4.49 14.33 0.79
CA ILE A 143 -5.17 15.53 1.27
C ILE A 143 -6.11 15.17 2.43
N LYS A 144 -6.86 14.06 2.34
CA LYS A 144 -7.68 13.57 3.44
C LYS A 144 -6.85 13.27 4.70
N GLN A 145 -5.70 12.59 4.56
CA GLN A 145 -4.77 12.35 5.67
C GLN A 145 -4.27 13.65 6.32
N ASN A 146 -3.87 14.63 5.50
CA ASN A 146 -3.41 15.92 6.00
C ASN A 146 -4.53 16.71 6.67
N TYR A 147 -5.75 16.64 6.14
CA TYR A 147 -6.91 17.32 6.72
C TYR A 147 -7.27 16.71 8.07
N ALA A 148 -7.27 15.38 8.19
CA ALA A 148 -7.44 14.65 9.45
C ALA A 148 -6.41 15.10 10.50
N ASN A 149 -5.12 15.11 10.14
CA ASN A 149 -4.04 15.52 11.03
C ASN A 149 -4.16 16.99 11.47
N THR A 150 -4.57 17.87 10.56
CA THR A 150 -4.76 19.30 10.86
C THR A 150 -5.95 19.50 11.80
N PHE A 151 -7.06 18.79 11.58
CA PHE A 151 -8.25 18.90 12.42
C PHE A 151 -8.02 18.36 13.83
N SER A 152 -7.27 17.27 13.98
CA SER A 152 -6.92 16.66 15.27
C SER A 152 -5.98 17.51 16.13
N ASN A 153 -5.30 18.48 15.53
CA ASN A 153 -4.33 19.36 16.15
C ASN A 153 -4.86 20.79 16.41
N LEU A 154 -6.12 21.07 16.08
CA LEU A 154 -6.75 22.35 16.41
C LEU A 154 -6.93 22.49 17.93
N ASP A 155 -6.48 23.61 18.49
CA ASP A 155 -6.58 23.91 19.94
C ASP A 155 -8.02 23.82 20.47
N GLU A 156 -8.98 24.16 19.62
CA GLU A 156 -10.44 24.10 19.90
C GLU A 156 -10.95 22.68 20.16
N MET A 157 -10.21 21.65 19.70
CA MET A 157 -10.56 20.23 19.86
C MET A 157 -9.90 19.57 21.08
N GLN A 158 -8.99 20.25 21.80
CA GLN A 158 -8.20 19.66 22.88
C GLN A 158 -9.02 19.20 24.11
N GLY A 159 -10.25 19.71 24.27
CA GLY A 159 -11.15 19.32 25.37
C GLY A 159 -12.21 18.27 25.02
N ALA A 160 -12.33 17.85 23.75
CA ALA A 160 -13.43 17.02 23.26
C ALA A 160 -12.96 15.59 22.92
N THR A 161 -12.48 14.85 23.92
CA THR A 161 -11.90 13.50 23.75
C THR A 161 -12.83 12.53 23.02
N SER A 162 -14.14 12.57 23.31
CA SER A 162 -15.14 11.72 22.64
C SER A 162 -15.36 12.08 21.17
N PHE A 163 -15.29 13.38 20.84
CA PHE A 163 -15.42 13.84 19.45
C PHE A 163 -14.14 13.51 18.66
N LYS A 164 -12.96 13.67 19.26
CA LYS A 164 -11.68 13.27 18.67
C LYS A 164 -11.64 11.77 18.37
N GLN A 165 -12.06 10.93 19.32
CA GLN A 165 -12.18 9.47 19.09
C GLN A 165 -13.20 9.12 18.01
N PHE A 166 -14.36 9.80 17.97
CA PHE A 166 -15.36 9.59 16.91
C PHE A 166 -14.82 10.00 15.53
N LEU A 167 -14.12 11.15 15.45
CA LEU A 167 -13.54 11.66 14.22
C LEU A 167 -12.42 10.74 13.74
N GLU A 168 -11.48 10.36 14.61
CA GLU A 168 -10.40 9.41 14.30
C GLU A 168 -10.97 8.08 13.83
N LYS A 169 -11.98 7.52 14.51
CA LYS A 169 -12.64 6.27 14.10
C LYS A 169 -13.31 6.40 12.74
N THR A 170 -14.08 7.48 12.52
CA THR A 170 -14.78 7.71 11.25
C THR A 170 -13.80 7.93 10.09
N LEU A 171 -12.73 8.69 10.32
CA LEU A 171 -11.68 8.96 9.34
C LEU A 171 -10.92 7.69 8.99
N THR A 172 -10.53 6.89 9.98
CA THR A 172 -9.79 5.64 9.75
C THR A 172 -10.66 4.61 9.01
N GLU A 173 -11.93 4.46 9.41
CA GLU A 173 -12.85 3.53 8.75
C GLU A 173 -13.21 3.96 7.32
N ASP A 174 -13.41 5.25 7.08
CA ASP A 174 -13.67 5.80 5.75
C ASP A 174 -12.43 5.72 4.85
N GLU A 175 -11.24 5.95 5.41
CA GLU A 175 -9.97 5.83 4.70
C GLU A 175 -9.68 4.40 4.26
N ASP A 176 -9.82 3.42 5.16
CA ASP A 176 -9.60 2.01 4.83
C ASP A 176 -10.59 1.52 3.76
N LYS A 177 -11.87 1.93 3.85
CA LYS A 177 -12.87 1.63 2.82
C LYS A 177 -12.53 2.29 1.49
N SER A 178 -12.16 3.57 1.50
CA SER A 178 -11.79 4.33 0.32
C SER A 178 -10.56 3.74 -0.37
N LEU A 179 -9.57 3.30 0.40
CA LEU A 179 -8.35 2.68 -0.12
C LEU A 179 -8.66 1.29 -0.70
N ILE A 180 -9.42 0.46 0.00
CA ILE A 180 -9.84 -0.85 -0.51
C ILE A 180 -10.59 -0.69 -1.84
N GLU A 181 -11.52 0.26 -1.92
CA GLU A 181 -12.30 0.50 -3.13
C GLU A 181 -11.42 1.00 -4.29
N SER A 182 -10.49 1.92 -3.99
CA SER A 182 -9.52 2.39 -4.99
C SER A 182 -8.71 1.22 -5.54
N VAL A 183 -8.14 0.38 -4.68
CA VAL A 183 -7.33 -0.76 -5.14
C VAL A 183 -8.20 -1.79 -5.89
N ARG A 184 -9.48 -1.99 -5.53
CA ARG A 184 -10.40 -2.84 -6.30
C ARG A 184 -10.67 -2.30 -7.70
N LEU A 185 -10.90 -1.00 -7.83
CA LEU A 185 -11.04 -0.35 -9.14
C LEU A 185 -9.77 -0.54 -9.97
N LEU A 186 -8.59 -0.39 -9.35
CA LEU A 186 -7.30 -0.63 -9.97
C LEU A 186 -7.13 -2.08 -10.42
N ASP A 187 -7.48 -3.05 -9.57
CA ASP A 187 -7.43 -4.50 -9.88
C ASP A 187 -8.34 -4.85 -11.07
N GLY A 188 -9.50 -4.19 -11.17
CA GLY A 188 -10.40 -4.29 -12.31
C GLY A 188 -9.75 -3.77 -13.61
N LEU A 189 -9.04 -2.64 -13.56
CA LEU A 189 -8.33 -2.07 -14.71
C LEU A 189 -7.12 -2.92 -15.12
N ILE A 190 -6.33 -3.36 -14.14
CA ILE A 190 -5.21 -4.30 -14.32
C ILE A 190 -5.70 -5.57 -15.03
N SER A 191 -6.82 -6.14 -14.59
CA SER A 191 -7.38 -7.34 -15.20
C SER A 191 -7.84 -7.13 -16.64
N LYS A 192 -8.46 -5.98 -16.95
CA LYS A 192 -8.88 -5.62 -18.32
C LYS A 192 -7.69 -5.49 -19.26
N ILE A 193 -6.62 -4.83 -18.82
CA ILE A 193 -5.39 -4.63 -19.60
C ILE A 193 -4.58 -5.93 -19.73
N ALA A 194 -4.55 -6.76 -18.68
CA ALA A 194 -3.93 -8.08 -18.73
C ALA A 194 -4.63 -8.99 -19.74
N ARG A 195 -5.96 -8.94 -19.82
CA ARG A 195 -6.74 -9.70 -20.81
C ARG A 195 -6.40 -9.28 -22.24
N SER A 196 -6.23 -7.99 -22.49
CA SER A 196 -5.84 -7.47 -23.81
C SER A 196 -4.36 -7.73 -24.15
N SER A 197 -3.55 -8.07 -23.15
CA SER A 197 -2.12 -8.45 -23.30
C SER A 197 -1.89 -9.95 -23.56
N GLY A 198 -2.93 -10.78 -23.39
CA GLY A 198 -2.91 -12.22 -23.64
C GLY A 198 -3.18 -13.08 -22.41
N ILE A 199 -3.62 -14.33 -22.66
CA ILE A 199 -4.09 -15.27 -21.62
C ILE A 199 -3.00 -15.60 -20.59
N LEU A 200 -1.75 -15.78 -21.02
CA LEU A 200 -0.64 -16.07 -20.10
C LEU A 200 -0.40 -14.90 -19.11
N THR A 201 -0.47 -13.67 -19.60
CA THR A 201 -0.34 -12.47 -18.76
C THR A 201 -1.51 -12.37 -17.80
N LEU A 202 -2.74 -12.60 -18.29
CA LEU A 202 -3.93 -12.64 -17.45
C LEU A 202 -3.80 -13.64 -16.30
N VAL A 203 -3.41 -14.90 -16.58
CA VAL A 203 -3.27 -15.92 -15.53
C VAL A 203 -2.22 -15.52 -14.48
N LYS A 204 -1.06 -15.01 -14.92
CA LYS A 204 -0.01 -14.55 -14.00
C LYS A 204 -0.48 -13.41 -13.10
N ILE A 205 -1.16 -12.43 -13.68
CA ILE A 205 -1.71 -11.27 -12.97
C ILE A 205 -2.80 -11.70 -12.00
N SER A 206 -3.77 -12.51 -12.46
CA SER A 206 -4.84 -13.01 -11.59
C SER A 206 -4.28 -13.81 -10.40
N PHE A 207 -3.25 -14.62 -10.63
CA PHE A 207 -2.57 -15.34 -9.55
C PHE A 207 -1.84 -14.39 -8.58
N TYR A 208 -1.19 -13.34 -9.10
CA TYR A 208 -0.55 -12.32 -8.28
C TYR A 208 -1.58 -11.56 -7.41
N LEU A 209 -2.69 -11.12 -8.01
CA LEU A 209 -3.76 -10.41 -7.30
C LEU A 209 -4.43 -11.31 -6.26
N TYR A 210 -4.63 -12.60 -6.57
CA TYR A 210 -5.17 -13.58 -5.63
C TYR A 210 -4.25 -13.82 -4.43
N LYS A 211 -2.93 -13.94 -4.67
CA LYS A 211 -1.94 -14.14 -3.60
C LYS A 211 -1.76 -12.92 -2.71
N ARG A 212 -2.03 -11.73 -3.23
CA ARG A 212 -1.88 -10.45 -2.52
C ARG A 212 -3.21 -9.72 -2.50
N PRO A 213 -4.22 -10.26 -1.79
CA PRO A 213 -5.53 -9.64 -1.73
C PRO A 213 -5.43 -8.25 -1.13
N VAL A 214 -6.34 -7.38 -1.55
CA VAL A 214 -6.53 -6.06 -0.94
C VAL A 214 -7.14 -6.27 0.43
N VAL A 215 -6.27 -6.39 1.43
CA VAL A 215 -6.65 -6.25 2.82
C VAL A 215 -6.16 -4.86 3.18
N ALA A 216 -7.00 -4.02 3.79
CA ALA A 216 -6.45 -2.93 4.58
C ALA A 216 -5.39 -3.58 5.47
N PHE A 217 -4.17 -3.04 5.54
CA PHE A 217 -3.14 -3.59 6.43
C PHE A 217 -3.68 -3.52 7.87
N SER A 218 -4.45 -4.53 8.27
CA SER A 218 -4.59 -4.95 9.63
C SER A 218 -3.28 -5.65 9.87
N VAL A 219 -2.42 -5.06 10.68
CA VAL A 219 -1.34 -5.79 11.32
C VAL A 219 -1.98 -7.08 11.82
N ASN A 220 -1.68 -8.22 11.17
CA ASN A 220 -2.18 -9.49 11.66
C ASN A 220 -1.51 -9.62 13.01
N GLU A 221 -2.28 -9.35 14.06
CA GLU A 221 -1.76 -9.12 15.40
C GLU A 221 -0.87 -10.31 15.80
N ALA A 222 -1.24 -11.52 15.36
CA ALA A 222 -0.46 -12.74 15.51
C ALA A 222 0.91 -12.70 14.80
N ASP A 223 1.00 -12.24 13.56
CA ASP A 223 2.27 -12.20 12.81
C ASP A 223 3.21 -11.13 13.36
N PHE A 224 2.67 -9.95 13.69
CA PHE A 224 3.44 -8.88 14.33
C PHE A 224 3.88 -9.27 15.74
N LEU A 225 3.00 -9.91 16.52
CA LEU A 225 3.36 -10.46 17.83
C LEU A 225 4.43 -11.54 17.71
N ASN A 226 4.38 -12.41 16.70
CA ASN A 226 5.40 -13.43 16.48
C ASN A 226 6.75 -12.82 16.10
N GLU A 227 6.78 -11.79 15.26
CA GLU A 227 8.02 -11.09 14.89
C GLU A 227 8.59 -10.23 16.04
N MET A 228 7.71 -9.60 16.83
CA MET A 228 8.11 -8.75 17.96
C MET A 228 8.32 -9.53 19.26
N SER A 229 7.83 -10.78 19.36
CA SER A 229 7.95 -11.67 20.52
C SER A 229 9.35 -11.67 21.13
N PRO A 230 10.45 -11.90 20.39
CA PRO A 230 11.78 -11.93 21.01
C PRO A 230 12.24 -10.59 21.61
N ILE A 231 11.79 -9.47 21.06
CA ILE A 231 12.08 -8.14 21.61
C ILE A 231 11.25 -7.91 22.87
N LEU A 232 9.99 -8.33 22.82
CA LEU A 232 9.02 -8.22 23.90
C LEU A 232 9.35 -9.14 25.09
N ASP A 233 9.79 -10.37 24.83
CA ASP A 233 10.26 -11.33 25.84
C ASP A 233 11.48 -10.79 26.57
N LYS A 234 12.43 -10.20 25.83
CA LYS A 234 13.62 -9.55 26.41
C LYS A 234 13.28 -8.31 27.22
N LEU A 235 12.22 -7.60 26.85
CA LEU A 235 11.67 -6.47 27.62
C LEU A 235 11.03 -6.97 28.93
N GLY A 236 10.30 -8.10 28.87
CA GLY A 236 9.79 -8.79 30.05
C GLY A 236 10.88 -9.25 31.02
N GLU A 237 11.95 -9.87 30.51
CA GLU A 237 13.11 -10.28 31.31
C GLU A 237 13.79 -9.08 32.00
N LEU A 238 13.91 -7.95 31.30
CA LEU A 238 14.49 -6.73 31.86
C LEU A 238 13.60 -6.11 32.96
N ILE A 239 12.28 -6.19 32.79
CA ILE A 239 11.31 -5.77 33.81
C ILE A 239 11.43 -6.68 35.04
N GLU A 240 11.49 -8.00 34.86
CA GLU A 240 11.69 -8.95 35.95
C GLU A 240 13.01 -8.71 36.71
N GLN A 241 14.12 -8.46 35.99
CA GLN A 241 15.41 -8.13 36.61
C GLN A 241 15.39 -6.81 37.38
N HIS A 242 14.64 -5.82 36.91
CA HIS A 242 14.52 -4.54 37.59
C HIS A 242 13.68 -4.63 38.86
N LEU A 243 12.59 -5.40 38.81
CA LEU A 243 11.73 -5.69 39.97
C LEU A 243 12.47 -6.53 41.02
N ALA A 244 13.21 -7.57 40.62
CA ALA A 244 14.00 -8.40 41.53
C ALA A 244 15.09 -7.59 42.26
N ASN A 245 15.76 -6.67 41.56
CA ASN A 245 16.79 -5.81 42.17
C ASN A 245 16.24 -4.74 43.13
N ASN A 246 14.96 -4.37 43.02
CA ASN A 246 14.32 -3.41 43.93
C ASN A 246 13.72 -4.07 45.17
N HIS A 247 13.49 -5.39 45.18
CA HIS A 247 13.01 -6.13 46.35
C HIS A 247 14.12 -6.51 47.36
N ASP A 248 15.39 -6.44 46.96
CA ASP A 248 16.57 -6.72 47.81
C ASP A 248 17.15 -5.45 48.52
N ARG A 249 16.42 -4.33 48.49
CA ARG A 249 16.75 -3.08 49.21
C ARG A 249 15.70 -2.73 50.25
#